data_AF-X0UHG1-F1
#
_entry.id   AF-X0UHG1-F1
#
_cell.length_a   1.000
_cell.length_b   1.000
_cell.length_c   1.000
_cell.angle_alpha   90.00
_cell.angle_beta   90.00
_cell.angle_gamma   90.00
#
_symmetry.space_group_name_H-M   'P 1'
#
loop_
_entity.id
_entity.type
_entity.pdbx_description
1 polymer ?
#
loop_
_entity_poly.entity_id
_entity_poly.type
_entity_poly.pdbx_seq_one_letter_code
_entity_poly.pdbx_strand_id
1 'polypeptide(L)'
;MKFANDIVDWIVAARSDTMEKEKGRIPPAVSSFLEDVYRLGNPLKERGKRDAWANGIKRYETGDEYLLYVGCLGSYDESGQRMARSVA
;
A
#
# COMPACT_ATOMS: atom_id res chain seq x y z
N MET A 1 -22.86 -19.80 -11.52
CA MET A 1 -22.50 -19.52 -12.92
C MET A 1 -21.07 -20.04 -13.12
N LYS A 2 -20.78 -20.83 -14.16
CA LYS A 2 -19.53 -21.61 -14.30
C LYS A 2 -18.24 -20.75 -14.35
N PHE A 3 -18.35 -19.44 -14.59
CA PHE A 3 -17.22 -18.54 -14.84
C PHE A 3 -17.13 -17.35 -13.86
N ALA A 4 -17.89 -17.37 -12.76
CA ALA A 4 -17.99 -16.19 -11.88
C ALA A 4 -16.64 -15.75 -11.30
N ASN A 5 -15.74 -16.70 -11.02
CA ASN A 5 -14.41 -16.41 -10.48
C ASN A 5 -13.45 -15.88 -11.56
N ASP A 6 -13.57 -16.37 -12.80
CA ASP A 6 -12.69 -16.00 -13.91
C ASP A 6 -12.88 -14.53 -14.37
N ILE A 7 -14.04 -13.95 -14.11
CA ILE A 7 -14.35 -12.55 -14.48
C ILE A 7 -13.36 -11.58 -13.83
N VAL A 8 -13.02 -11.79 -12.55
CA VAL A 8 -12.07 -10.95 -11.84
C VAL A 8 -10.69 -11.07 -12.47
N ASP A 9 -10.28 -12.29 -12.78
CA ASP A 9 -8.99 -12.56 -13.41
C ASP A 9 -8.89 -11.92 -14.79
N TRP A 10 -9.95 -11.98 -15.60
CA TRP A 10 -10.00 -11.31 -16.91
C TRP A 10 -9.89 -9.79 -16.79
N ILE A 11 -10.57 -9.18 -15.82
CA ILE A 11 -10.49 -7.73 -15.58
C ILE A 11 -9.07 -7.34 -15.14
N VAL A 12 -8.46 -8.10 -14.22
CA VAL A 12 -7.10 -7.85 -13.77
C VAL A 12 -6.11 -8.01 -14.92
N ALA A 13 -6.24 -9.06 -15.73
CA ALA A 13 -5.40 -9.29 -16.89
C ALA A 13 -5.50 -8.16 -17.93
N ALA A 14 -6.72 -7.74 -18.28
CA ALA A 14 -6.94 -6.65 -19.22
C ALA A 14 -6.33 -5.32 -18.72
N ARG A 15 -6.45 -5.03 -17.43
CA ARG A 15 -5.83 -3.84 -16.81
C ARG A 15 -4.31 -3.92 -16.89
N SER A 16 -3.70 -5.05 -16.53
CA SER A 16 -2.24 -5.24 -16.59
C SER A 16 -1.71 -5.12 -18.01
N ASP A 17 -2.39 -5.75 -18.97
CA ASP A 17 -2.06 -5.64 -20.40
C ASP A 17 -2.13 -4.19 -20.89
N THR A 18 -3.15 -3.44 -20.46
CA THR A 18 -3.26 -2.01 -20.78
C THR A 18 -2.08 -1.23 -20.21
N MET A 19 -1.64 -1.52 -18.98
CA MET A 19 -0.49 -0.85 -18.36
C MET A 19 0.83 -1.17 -19.08
N GLU A 20 1.05 -2.43 -19.45
CA GLU A 20 2.31 -2.91 -20.03
C GLU A 20 2.43 -2.65 -21.53
N LYS A 21 1.35 -2.86 -22.29
CA LYS A 21 1.38 -2.89 -23.77
C LYS A 21 0.98 -1.57 -24.42
N GLU A 22 0.10 -0.78 -23.81
CA GLU A 22 -0.43 0.47 -24.40
C GLU A 22 0.48 1.70 -24.17
N LYS A 23 1.79 1.49 -23.95
CA LYS A 23 2.82 2.56 -23.85
C LYS A 23 2.44 3.71 -22.90
N GLY A 24 1.84 3.40 -21.74
CA GLY A 24 1.56 4.42 -20.74
C GLY A 24 0.28 5.23 -20.99
N ARG A 25 -0.73 4.68 -21.69
CA ARG A 25 -2.13 5.18 -21.61
C ARG A 25 -2.76 4.90 -20.24
N ILE A 26 -2.07 5.31 -19.18
CA ILE A 26 -2.55 5.23 -17.80
C ILE A 26 -3.02 6.62 -17.36
N PRO A 27 -4.08 6.71 -16.54
CA PRO A 27 -4.48 7.99 -15.97
C PRO A 27 -3.29 8.67 -15.26
N PRO A 28 -3.08 9.98 -15.40
CA PRO A 28 -1.94 10.68 -14.81
C PRO A 28 -1.77 10.45 -13.30
N ALA A 29 -2.89 10.34 -12.57
CA ALA A 29 -2.88 10.03 -11.14
C ALA A 29 -2.26 8.66 -10.83
N VAL A 30 -2.49 7.66 -11.69
CA VAL A 30 -1.90 6.32 -11.53
C VAL A 30 -0.41 6.35 -11.84
N SER A 31 0.01 7.09 -12.88
CA SER A 31 1.44 7.28 -13.19
C SER A 31 2.18 7.92 -12.01
N SER A 32 1.66 9.05 -11.52
CA SER A 32 2.26 9.74 -10.36
C SER A 32 2.33 8.83 -9.13
N PHE A 33 1.28 8.05 -8.86
CA PHE A 33 1.26 7.11 -7.75
C PHE A 33 2.38 6.07 -7.88
N LEU A 34 2.52 5.44 -9.05
CA LEU A 34 3.52 4.40 -9.29
C LEU A 34 4.95 4.97 -9.28
N GLU A 35 5.15 6.16 -9.83
CA GLU A 35 6.44 6.87 -9.80
C GLU A 35 6.84 7.23 -8.37
N ASP A 36 5.91 7.68 -7.53
CA ASP A 36 6.19 7.95 -6.13
C ASP A 36 6.55 6.66 -5.37
N VAL A 37 5.82 5.56 -5.61
CA VAL A 37 6.20 4.25 -5.05
C VAL A 37 7.61 3.85 -5.50
N TYR A 38 7.94 3.98 -6.78
CA TYR A 38 9.27 3.65 -7.31
C TYR A 38 10.38 4.53 -6.70
N ARG A 39 10.15 5.84 -6.60
CA ARG A 39 11.16 6.83 -6.18
C ARG A 39 11.30 6.96 -4.65
N LEU A 40 10.24 6.69 -3.91
CA LEU A 40 10.12 6.96 -2.47
C LEU A 40 9.86 5.71 -1.63
N GLY A 41 9.52 4.58 -2.25
CA GLY A 41 9.04 3.39 -1.57
C GLY A 41 7.63 3.51 -1.00
N ASN A 42 6.92 4.62 -1.28
CA ASN A 42 5.54 4.85 -0.83
C ASN A 42 4.82 5.85 -1.74
N PRO A 43 3.48 5.79 -1.82
CA PRO A 43 2.71 6.68 -2.69
C PRO A 43 2.33 8.03 -2.05
N LEU A 44 2.70 8.28 -0.79
CA LEU A 44 2.23 9.44 -0.01
C LEU A 44 3.24 10.59 0.02
N LYS A 45 4.24 10.57 -0.87
CA LYS A 45 5.23 11.64 -1.09
C LYS A 45 6.16 11.97 0.09
N GLU A 46 6.00 11.33 1.23
CA GLU A 46 6.84 11.49 2.42
C GLU A 46 8.11 10.61 2.37
N ARG A 47 9.21 11.08 2.97
CA ARG A 47 10.47 10.32 3.10
C ARG A 47 10.90 10.22 4.56
N GLY A 48 11.23 9.01 5.00
CA GLY A 48 11.71 8.74 6.37
C GLY A 48 10.59 8.70 7.42
N LYS A 49 10.94 8.52 8.70
CA LYS A 49 9.99 8.50 9.83
C LYS A 49 8.83 7.48 9.71
N ARG A 50 9.02 6.40 8.94
CA ARG A 50 7.99 5.37 8.71
C ARG A 50 7.44 4.76 10.01
N ASP A 51 8.25 4.73 11.07
CA ASP A 51 7.90 4.18 12.37
C ASP A 51 7.58 5.26 13.43
N ALA A 52 7.52 6.54 13.06
CA ALA A 52 7.22 7.63 14.01
C ALA A 52 5.81 7.49 14.62
N TRP A 53 4.88 6.89 13.89
CA TRP A 53 3.55 6.55 14.39
C TRP A 53 3.63 5.57 15.58
N ALA A 54 4.68 4.77 15.71
CA ALA A 54 4.85 3.79 16.78
C ALA A 54 5.57 4.37 18.02
N ASN A 55 5.80 5.69 18.07
CA ASN A 55 6.39 6.30 19.27
C ASN A 55 5.48 6.08 20.48
N GLY A 56 6.04 5.50 21.55
CA GLY A 56 5.33 5.09 22.76
C GLY A 56 4.61 3.74 22.68
N ILE A 57 4.71 3.01 21.57
CA ILE A 57 4.14 1.67 21.41
C ILE A 57 5.21 0.61 21.74
N LYS A 58 4.81 -0.49 22.38
CA LYS A 58 5.70 -1.64 22.66
C LYS A 58 6.25 -2.17 21.34
N ARG A 59 7.58 -2.36 21.26
CA ARG A 59 8.22 -3.00 20.11
C ARG A 59 8.07 -4.52 20.23
N TYR A 60 7.98 -5.20 19.09
CA TYR A 60 7.92 -6.65 19.06
C TYR A 60 9.17 -7.26 19.71
N GLU A 61 8.95 -8.23 20.58
CA GLU A 61 9.98 -8.95 21.33
C GLU A 61 9.85 -10.47 21.12
N THR A 62 10.95 -11.19 21.33
CA THR A 62 10.93 -12.66 21.28
C THR A 62 9.95 -13.21 22.32
N GLY A 63 8.95 -13.96 21.86
CA GLY A 63 7.87 -14.48 22.70
C GLY A 63 6.52 -13.83 22.44
N ASP A 64 6.47 -12.72 21.70
CA ASP A 64 5.22 -12.16 21.20
C ASP A 64 4.61 -13.06 20.12
N GLU A 65 3.30 -13.30 20.21
CA GLU A 65 2.58 -14.19 19.29
C GLU A 65 2.34 -13.54 17.92
N TYR A 66 2.22 -12.20 17.89
CA TYR A 66 1.87 -11.44 16.69
C TYR A 66 2.70 -10.17 16.55
N LEU A 67 2.99 -9.81 15.30
CA LEU A 67 3.56 -8.52 14.91
C LEU A 67 2.51 -7.73 14.12
N LEU A 68 2.15 -6.53 14.60
CA LEU A 68 1.30 -5.63 13.84
C LEU A 68 2.08 -5.04 12.65
N TYR A 69 1.73 -5.48 11.45
CA TYR A 69 2.28 -4.89 10.21
C TYR A 69 1.46 -3.67 9.78
N VAL A 70 2.14 -2.52 9.66
CA VAL A 70 1.54 -1.27 9.20
C VAL A 70 2.08 -0.86 7.84
N GLY A 71 1.17 -0.67 6.88
CA GLY A 71 1.45 -0.22 5.52
C GLY A 71 1.69 1.29 5.40
N CYS A 72 1.78 1.79 4.17
CA CYS A 72 2.09 3.21 3.90
C CYS A 72 1.07 4.18 4.53
N LEU A 73 -0.23 3.89 4.42
CA LEU A 73 -1.28 4.71 5.02
C LEU A 73 -1.08 4.85 6.53
N GLY A 74 -0.96 3.74 7.26
CA GLY A 74 -0.73 3.81 8.71
C GLY A 74 0.63 4.38 9.12
N SER A 75 1.59 4.43 8.19
CA SER A 75 2.91 5.00 8.46
C SER A 75 2.98 6.51 8.23
N TYR A 76 2.22 7.05 7.26
CA TYR A 76 2.39 8.43 6.79
C TYR A 76 1.12 9.27 6.81
N ASP A 77 -0.08 8.68 6.66
CA ASP A 77 -1.34 9.40 6.71
C ASP A 77 -1.79 9.60 8.15
N GLU A 78 -2.25 10.81 8.49
CA GLU A 78 -2.63 11.17 9.86
C GLU A 78 -3.78 10.31 10.41
N SER A 79 -4.78 9.99 9.57
CA SER A 79 -5.89 9.13 9.97
C SER A 79 -5.46 7.67 10.06
N GLY A 80 -4.63 7.21 9.11
CA GLY A 80 -4.00 5.90 9.15
C GLY A 80 -3.17 5.70 10.41
N GLN A 81 -2.40 6.69 10.84
CA GLN A 81 -1.59 6.64 12.05
C GLN A 81 -2.44 6.52 13.31
N ARG A 82 -3.56 7.28 13.40
CA ARG A 82 -4.52 7.13 14.49
C ARG A 82 -5.13 5.74 14.55
N MET A 83 -5.53 5.20 13.39
CA MET A 83 -6.07 3.84 13.30
C MET A 83 -5.04 2.80 13.72
N ALA A 84 -3.81 2.89 13.22
CA ALA A 84 -2.72 2.00 13.59
C ALA A 84 -2.48 1.99 15.11
N ARG A 85 -2.43 3.17 15.74
CA ARG A 85 -2.27 3.29 17.20
C ARG A 85 -3.42 2.68 18.01
N SER A 86 -4.65 2.67 17.49
CA SER A 86 -5.81 2.12 18.22
C SER A 86 -5.82 0.60 18.34
N VAL A 87 -5.02 -0.10 17.54
CA VAL A 87 -4.94 -1.57 17.48
C VAL A 87 -3.53 -2.09 17.81
N ALA A 88 -2.61 -1.21 18.18
CA ALA A 88 -1.20 -1.50 18.43
C ALA A 88 -0.89 -1.76 19.90
#